data_AF-A0A967Q026-F1
#
_entry.id   AF-A0A967Q026-F1
#
_cell.length_a   1.000
_cell.length_b   1.000
_cell.length_c   1.000
_cell.angle_alpha   90.00
_cell.angle_beta   90.00
_cell.angle_gamma   90.00
#
_symmetry.space_group_name_H-M   'P 1'
#
loop_
_entity.id
_entity.type
_entity.pdbx_description
1 polymer ?
#
loop_
_entity_poly.entity_id
_entity_poly.type
_entity_poly.pdbx_seq_one_letter_code
_entity_poly.pdbx_strand_id
1 'polypeptide(L)' 'MLAKVMSGALLGIDAYRVEVEVDIAQGLPQFATVGLPEGAVKESKDRIKSAIKNSGYDFP' A
#
# COMPACT_ATOMS: atom_id res chain seq x y z
N MET A 1 -0.23 -1.83 -14.13
CA MET A 1 1.01 -2.62 -13.94
C MET A 1 0.92 -3.26 -12.56
N LEU A 2 0.80 -4.59 -12.51
CA LEU A 2 0.69 -5.33 -11.25
C LEU A 2 2.08 -5.59 -10.66
N ALA A 3 2.37 -5.05 -9.49
CA ALA A 3 3.53 -5.39 -8.67
C ALA A 3 3.08 -6.22 -7.47
N LYS A 4 3.88 -7.23 -7.10
CA LYS A 4 3.65 -8.06 -5.92
C LYS A 4 4.86 -8.00 -4.99
N VAL A 5 4.62 -7.94 -3.69
CA VAL A 5 5.67 -7.97 -2.67
C VAL A 5 5.25 -8.81 -1.48
N MET A 6 6.18 -9.60 -0.95
CA MET A 6 5.96 -10.36 0.28
C MET A 6 6.19 -9.45 1.49
N SER A 7 5.27 -9.50 2.44
CA SER A 7 5.32 -8.73 3.67
C SER A 7 4.87 -9.58 4.87
N GLY A 8 4.79 -8.98 6.04
CA GLY A 8 4.31 -9.57 7.27
C GLY A 8 3.24 -8.71 7.93
N ALA A 9 2.32 -9.35 8.63
CA ALA A 9 1.34 -8.69 9.47
C ALA A 9 1.15 -9.48 10.79
N LEU A 10 0.53 -8.83 11.77
CA LEU A 10 0.31 -9.40 13.10
C LEU A 10 -1.18 -9.69 13.32
N LEU A 11 -1.48 -10.87 13.85
CA LEU A 11 -2.80 -11.26 14.33
C LEU A 11 -2.67 -11.56 15.82
N GLY A 12 -2.99 -10.56 16.65
CA GLY A 12 -2.63 -10.62 18.07
C GLY A 12 -1.11 -10.60 18.26
N ILE A 13 -0.55 -11.70 18.77
CA ILE A 13 0.91 -11.87 18.95
C ILE A 13 1.58 -12.67 17.83
N ASP A 14 0.77 -13.28 16.94
CA ASP A 14 1.27 -14.17 15.91
C ASP A 14 1.60 -13.38 14.63
N ALA A 15 2.78 -13.63 14.07
CA ALA A 15 3.17 -13.09 12.78
C ALA A 15 2.70 -14.01 11.66
N TYR A 16 2.08 -13.45 10.63
CA TYR A 16 1.70 -14.16 9.43
C TYR A 16 2.26 -13.48 8.18
N ARG A 17 2.61 -14.30 7.20
CA ARG A 17 3.11 -13.83 5.90
C ARG A 17 1.93 -13.34 5.06
N VAL A 18 2.09 -12.19 4.44
CA VAL A 18 1.10 -11.63 3.52
C VAL A 18 1.73 -11.30 2.17
N GLU A 19 0.95 -11.38 1.11
CA GLU A 19 1.30 -10.86 -0.20
C GLU A 19 0.56 -9.55 -0.40
N VAL A 20 1.29 -8.49 -0.76
CA VAL A 20 0.72 -7.19 -1.09
C VAL A 20 0.81 -7.00 -2.59
N GLU A 21 -0.32 -6.72 -3.20
CA GLU A 21 -0.43 -6.43 -4.62
C GLU A 21 -0.75 -4.95 -4.84
N VAL A 22 -0.14 -4.36 -5.87
CA VAL A 22 -0.39 -2.98 -6.28
C VAL A 22 -0.60 -2.98 -7.78
N ASP A 23 -1.67 -2.33 -8.24
CA ASP A 23 -1.86 -2.03 -9.65
C ASP A 23 -1.99 -0.52 -9.87
N ILE A 24 -1.46 -0.08 -11.01
CA ILE A 24 -1.56 1.31 -11.48
C ILE A 24 -2.14 1.29 -12.89
N ALA A 25 -3.22 2.05 -13.07
CA ALA A 25 -3.92 2.24 -14.32
C ALA A 25 -4.04 3.73 -14.65
N GLN A 26 -4.19 4.08 -15.93
CA GLN A 26 -4.42 5.46 -16.34
C GLN A 26 -5.88 5.86 -16.08
N GLY A 27 -6.11 7.10 -15.66
CA GLY A 27 -7.42 7.62 -15.36
C GLY A 27 -7.37 8.81 -14.41
N LEU A 28 -8.49 9.05 -13.71
CA LEU A 28 -8.53 10.06 -12.65
C LEU A 28 -7.64 9.62 -11.47
N PRO A 29 -6.86 10.54 -10.87
CA PRO A 29 -6.03 10.21 -9.72
C PRO A 29 -6.86 9.67 -8.56
N GLN A 30 -6.65 8.40 -8.22
CA GLN A 30 -7.31 7.74 -7.10
C GLN A 30 -6.36 6.76 -6.42
N PHE A 31 -6.35 6.78 -5.09
CA PHE A 31 -5.64 5.78 -4.29
C PHE A 31 -6.63 5.02 -3.40
N ALA A 32 -6.90 3.77 -3.75
CA ALA A 32 -7.73 2.87 -2.98
C ALA A 32 -6.88 1.77 -2.32
N THR A 33 -7.28 1.36 -1.11
CA THR A 33 -6.80 0.13 -0.49
C THR A 33 -8.03 -0.74 -0.34
N VAL A 34 -8.00 -1.96 -0.85
CA VAL A 34 -9.16 -2.85 -0.88
C VAL A 34 -8.95 -4.05 0.06
N GLY A 35 -10.06 -4.64 0.50
CA GLY A 35 -10.08 -5.80 1.39
C GLY A 35 -10.19 -5.45 2.87
N LEU A 36 -10.08 -6.49 3.72
CA LEU A 36 -10.20 -6.38 5.17
C LEU A 36 -9.18 -5.44 5.87
N PRO A 37 -7.93 -5.24 5.41
CA PRO A 37 -6.97 -4.43 6.15
C PRO A 37 -7.14 -2.91 5.96
N GLU A 38 -8.14 -2.44 5.20
CA GLU A 38 -8.29 -1.00 4.86
C GLU A 38 -8.26 -0.09 6.10
N GLY A 39 -8.95 -0.48 7.18
CA GLY A 39 -8.94 0.28 8.43
C GLY A 39 -7.57 0.31 9.11
N ALA A 40 -6.85 -0.81 9.11
CA ALA A 40 -5.57 -0.96 9.79
C ALA A 40 -4.43 -0.18 9.11
N VAL A 41 -4.51 0.05 7.80
CA VAL A 41 -3.45 0.73 7.03
C VAL A 41 -3.88 2.07 6.45
N LYS A 42 -5.00 2.65 6.93
CA LYS A 42 -5.58 3.88 6.37
C LYS A 42 -4.57 5.04 6.30
N GLU A 43 -3.79 5.23 7.35
CA GLU A 43 -2.76 6.28 7.43
C GLU A 43 -1.53 6.01 6.54
N SER A 44 -1.35 4.77 6.09
CA SER A 44 -0.22 4.42 5.23
C SER A 44 -0.27 5.18 3.90
N LYS A 45 -1.47 5.59 3.43
CA LYS A 45 -1.62 6.38 2.20
C LYS A 45 -0.83 7.69 2.24
N ASP A 46 -0.92 8.43 3.34
CA ASP A 46 -0.23 9.71 3.49
C ASP A 46 1.28 9.52 3.71
N ARG A 47 1.66 8.46 4.42
CA ARG A 47 3.08 8.06 4.57
C ARG A 47 3.72 7.69 3.24
N ILE A 48 3.01 6.92 2.40
CA ILE A 48 3.51 6.48 1.08
C ILE A 48 3.68 7.69 0.16
N LYS A 49 2.69 8.59 0.08
CA LYS A 49 2.80 9.84 -0.70
C LYS A 49 4.03 10.65 -0.29
N SER A 50 4.23 10.81 1.02
CA SER A 50 5.37 11.56 1.56
C SER A 50 6.70 10.88 1.23
N ALA A 51 6.77 9.55 1.37
CA ALA A 51 7.97 8.78 1.07
C ALA A 51 8.35 8.85 -0.41
N ILE A 52 7.38 8.73 -1.33
CA ILE A 52 7.61 8.83 -2.78
C ILE A 52 8.19 10.21 -3.13
N LYS A 53 7.54 11.29 -2.66
CA LYS A 53 8.00 12.67 -2.88
C LYS A 53 9.40 12.91 -2.32
N ASN A 54 9.66 12.47 -1.08
CA ASN A 54 10.96 12.65 -0.42
C ASN A 54 12.08 11.79 -1.05
N SER A 55 11.71 10.76 -1.80
CA SER A 55 12.65 9.93 -2.55
C SER A 55 12.94 10.47 -3.95
N GLY A 56 12.39 11.64 -4.31
CA GLY A 56 12.61 12.29 -5.62
C GLY A 56 11.78 11.71 -6.76
N TYR A 57 10.72 10.96 -6.46
CA TYR A 57 9.79 10.43 -7.45
C TYR A 57 8.50 11.23 -7.48
N ASP A 58 7.88 11.30 -8.65
CA ASP A 58 6.53 11.83 -8.79
C ASP A 58 5.50 10.80 -8.36
N PHE A 59 4.48 11.26 -7.64
CA PHE A 59 3.35 10.42 -7.29
C PHE A 59 2.44 10.28 -8.52
N PRO A 60 2.05 9.04 -8.90
CA PRO A 60 1.27 8.78 -10.11
C PRO A 60 -0.17 9.27 -10.02
#